data_AF-A0A842NCL2-F1
#
_entry.id   AF-A0A842NCL2-F1
#
_cell.length_a   1.000
_cell.length_b   1.000
_cell.length_c   1.000
_cell.angle_alpha   90.00
_cell.angle_beta   90.00
_cell.angle_gamma   90.00
#
_symmetry.space_group_name_H-M   'P 1'
#
loop_
_entity.id
_entity.type
_entity.pdbx_description
1 polymer ?
#
loop_
_entity_poly.entity_id
_entity_poly.type
_entity_poly.pdbx_seq_one_letter_code
_entity_poly.pdbx_strand_id
1 'polypeptide(L)' 'MARKVVQTDLDDNEYNLLKEVVEKKGLTLKKGLREAVRLWVIAQIPVSEDPLFKLAPVKTGVETDASKLDGRLYGDDRS' A
#
# COMPACT_ATOMS: atom_id res chain seq x y z
N MET A 1 1.75 -23.09 -12.06
CA MET A 1 1.12 -21.76 -12.19
C MET A 1 1.41 -21.22 -13.59
N ALA A 2 0.41 -20.76 -14.33
CA ALA A 2 0.60 -20.23 -15.69
C ALA A 2 1.30 -18.86 -15.63
N ARG A 3 2.41 -18.70 -16.36
CA ARG A 3 3.15 -17.43 -16.44
C ARG A 3 2.72 -16.70 -17.71
N LYS A 4 2.09 -15.54 -17.57
CA LYS A 4 1.77 -14.65 -18.70
C LYS A 4 2.90 -13.65 -18.90
N VAL A 5 3.22 -13.35 -20.16
CA VAL A 5 4.18 -12.31 -20.54
C VAL A 5 3.38 -11.13 -21.09
N VAL A 6 3.71 -9.94 -20.60
CA VAL A 6 3.17 -8.67 -21.10
C VAL A 6 4.32 -7.94 -21.78
N GLN A 7 4.10 -7.48 -23.01
CA GLN A 7 5.02 -6.65 -23.78
C GLN A 7 4.37 -5.27 -23.96
N THR A 8 5.15 -4.23 -23.68
CA THR A 8 4.75 -2.83 -23.76
C THR A 8 5.96 -2.05 -24.21
N ASP A 9 5.73 -1.03 -25.02
CA ASP A 9 6.73 -0.06 -25.40
C ASP A 9 6.75 1.08 -24.37
N LEU A 10 7.95 1.49 -23.98
CA LEU A 10 8.19 2.66 -23.14
C LEU A 10 8.92 3.68 -24.01
N ASP A 11 8.61 4.96 -23.83
CA ASP A 11 9.42 5.99 -24.46
C ASP A 11 10.81 6.08 -23.79
N ASP A 12 11.75 6.78 -24.45
CA ASP A 12 13.11 6.90 -23.96
C ASP A 12 13.19 7.55 -22.56
N ASN A 13 12.32 8.51 -22.26
CA ASN A 13 12.31 9.19 -20.96
C ASN A 13 11.77 8.25 -19.87
N GLU A 14 10.66 7.55 -20.13
CA GLU A 14 10.09 6.56 -19.23
C GLU A 14 11.07 5.43 -18.92
N TYR A 15 11.76 4.93 -19.96
CA TYR A 15 12.78 3.91 -19.82
C TYR A 15 13.96 4.39 -18.95
N ASN A 16 14.45 5.61 -19.21
CA ASN A 16 15.57 6.18 -18.47
C ASN A 16 15.22 6.43 -16.99
N LEU A 17 14.01 6.94 -16.71
CA LEU A 17 13.52 7.13 -15.34
C LEU A 17 13.41 5.78 -14.60
N LEU A 18 12.84 4.77 -15.24
CA LEU A 18 12.75 3.43 -14.65
C LEU A 18 14.15 2.88 -14.35
N LYS A 19 15.09 3.02 -15.30
CA LYS A 19 16.47 2.56 -15.16
C LYS A 19 17.16 3.22 -13.97
N GLU A 20 17.07 4.55 -13.84
CA GLU A 20 17.70 5.30 -12.75
C GLU A 20 17.16 4.86 -11.37
N VAL A 21 15.83 4.71 -11.25
CA VAL A 21 15.19 4.27 -10.00
C VAL A 21 15.62 2.85 -9.63
N VAL A 22 15.72 1.97 -10.62
CA VAL A 22 16.09 0.57 -10.44
C VAL A 22 17.56 0.41 -10.05
N GLU A 23 18.46 1.18 -10.69
CA GLU A 23 19.89 1.22 -10.36
C GLU A 23 20.12 1.73 -8.94
N LYS A 24 19.44 2.82 -8.54
CA LYS A 24 19.49 3.34 -7.15
C LYS A 24 19.06 2.31 -6.10
N LYS A 25 18.13 1.42 -6.46
CA LYS A 25 17.65 0.34 -5.58
C LYS A 25 18.47 -0.95 -5.67
N GLY A 26 19.49 -1.01 -6.53
CA GLY A 26 20.27 -2.23 -6.77
C GLY A 26 19.44 -3.38 -7.37
N LEU A 27 18.38 -3.06 -8.11
CA LEU A 27 17.48 -4.03 -8.72
C LEU A 27 17.80 -4.21 -10.21
N THR A 28 17.26 -5.27 -10.82
CA THR A 28 17.28 -5.43 -12.28
C THR A 28 16.04 -4.79 -12.90
N LEU A 29 16.12 -4.32 -14.15
CA LEU A 29 15.00 -3.65 -14.83
C LEU A 29 13.72 -4.48 -14.82
N LYS A 30 13.83 -5.79 -15.07
CA LYS A 30 12.70 -6.74 -15.02
C LYS A 30 12.06 -6.84 -13.64
N LYS A 31 12.87 -6.77 -12.58
CA LYS A 31 12.38 -6.84 -11.20
C LYS A 31 11.72 -5.51 -10.79
N GLY A 32 12.34 -4.39 -11.16
CA GLY A 32 11.77 -3.05 -10.99
C GLY A 32 10.42 -2.89 -11.68
N LEU A 33 10.32 -3.29 -12.94
CA LEU A 33 9.06 -3.24 -13.69
C LEU A 33 7.99 -4.11 -13.03
N ARG A 34 8.35 -5.30 -12.56
CA ARG A 34 7.42 -6.17 -11.83
C ARG A 34 6.92 -5.54 -10.53
N GLU A 35 7.81 -4.88 -9.79
CA GLU A 35 7.45 -4.16 -8.56
C GLU A 35 6.55 -2.97 -8.87
N ALA A 36 6.87 -2.18 -9.90
CA ALA A 36 6.06 -1.04 -10.32
C ALA A 36 4.64 -1.46 -10.69
N VAL A 37 4.48 -2.52 -11.49
CA VAL A 37 3.16 -3.07 -11.83
C VAL A 37 2.40 -3.50 -10.57
N ARG A 38 3.07 -4.17 -9.63
CA ARG A 38 2.43 -4.60 -8.37
C ARG A 38 1.97 -3.40 -7.54
N LEU A 39 2.81 -2.37 -7.40
CA LEU A 39 2.48 -1.16 -6.65
C LEU A 39 1.34 -0.39 -7.31
N TRP A 40 1.35 -0.28 -8.65
CA TRP A 40 0.28 0.36 -9.39
C TRP A 40 -1.05 -0.37 -9.18
N VAL A 41 -1.08 -1.70 -9.29
CA VAL A 41 -2.30 -2.49 -9.03
C VAL A 41 -2.81 -2.24 -7.61
N ILE A 42 -1.94 -2.28 -6.60
CA ILE A 42 -2.32 -2.01 -5.21
C ILE A 42 -2.91 -0.60 -5.06
N ALA A 43 -2.30 0.41 -5.69
CA ALA A 43 -2.76 1.79 -5.63
C ALA A 43 -4.13 2.01 -6.30
N GLN A 44 -4.53 1.15 -7.24
CA GLN A 44 -5.86 1.22 -7.86
C GLN A 44 -6.95 0.52 -7.03
N ILE A 45 -6.59 -0.26 -6.01
CA ILE A 45 -7.58 -0.91 -5.14
C ILE A 45 -8.23 0.17 -4.25
N PRO A 46 -9.55 0.42 -4.37
CA PRO A 46 -10.23 1.34 -3.47
C PRO A 46 -10.07 0.88 -2.03
N VAL A 47 -9.93 1.81 -1.08
CA VAL A 47 -9.85 1.49 0.36
C VAL A 47 -11.06 0.66 0.82
N SER A 48 -12.23 0.86 0.21
CA SER A 48 -13.45 0.07 0.45
C SER A 48 -13.30 -1.40 0.06
N GLU A 49 -12.36 -1.74 -0.82
CA GLU A 49 -12.09 -3.09 -1.29
C GLU A 49 -10.93 -3.78 -0.57
N ASP A 50 -10.12 -3.02 0.17
CA ASP A 50 -8.95 -3.51 0.88
C ASP A 50 -9.35 -4.45 2.04
N PRO A 51 -8.85 -5.70 2.05
CA PRO A 51 -9.12 -6.66 3.13
C PRO A 51 -8.78 -6.19 4.54
N LEU A 52 -7.80 -5.28 4.70
CA LEU A 52 -7.47 -4.69 6.01
C LEU A 52 -8.60 -3.81 6.55
N PHE A 53 -9.35 -3.17 5.66
CA PHE A 53 -10.45 -2.25 6.02
C PHE A 53 -11.83 -2.92 5.95
N LYS A 54 -11.92 -4.15 5.43
CA LYS A 54 -13.10 -5.02 5.50
C LYS A 54 -13.18 -5.85 6.78
N LEU A 55 -12.59 -5.36 7.88
CA LEU A 55 -12.77 -5.98 9.17
C LEU A 55 -14.13 -5.54 9.71
N ALA A 56 -15.11 -6.45 9.66
CA ALA A 56 -16.34 -6.25 10.42
C ALA A 56 -15.94 -6.05 11.89
N PRO A 57 -16.46 -5.00 12.57
CA PRO A 57 -16.15 -4.79 13.97
C PRO A 57 -16.50 -6.07 14.73
N VAL A 58 -15.49 -6.66 15.37
CA VAL A 58 -15.73 -7.79 16.26
C VAL A 58 -16.61 -7.27 17.38
N LYS A 59 -17.79 -7.87 17.57
CA LYS A 59 -18.67 -7.56 18.70
C LYS A 59 -17.99 -8.03 19.98
N THR A 60 -17.07 -7.24 20.50
CA THR A 60 -16.72 -7.26 21.91
C THR A 60 -17.98 -6.76 22.61
N GLY A 61 -18.61 -7.57 23.47
CA GLY A 61 -19.89 -7.24 24.14
C GLY A 61 -19.82 -6.08 25.13
N VAL A 62 -18.94 -5.11 24.88
CA VAL A 62 -18.65 -3.92 25.66
C VAL A 62 -18.77 -2.75 24.69
N GLU A 63 -19.54 -1.75 25.04
CA GLU A 63 -19.70 -0.54 24.23
C GLU A 63 -18.39 0.26 24.30
N THR A 64 -17.59 0.17 23.24
CA THR A 64 -16.28 0.82 23.17
C THR A 64 -16.46 2.26 22.67
N ASP A 65 -16.59 3.21 23.59
CA ASP A 65 -16.54 4.63 23.26
C ASP A 65 -15.08 5.09 23.13
N ALA A 66 -14.58 5.04 21.89
CA ALA A 66 -13.21 5.46 21.57
C ALA A 66 -12.97 6.96 21.83
N SER A 67 -14.04 7.76 21.95
CA SER A 67 -13.95 9.21 22.17
C SER A 67 -13.33 9.58 23.52
N LYS A 68 -13.35 8.65 24.49
CA LYS A 68 -12.80 8.85 25.84
C LYS A 68 -11.48 8.11 26.06
N LEU A 69 -10.95 7.45 25.04
CA LEU A 69 -9.77 6.59 25.16
C LEU A 69 -8.52 7.41 25.53
N ASP A 70 -8.32 8.55 24.86
CA ASP A 70 -7.16 9.41 25.05
C ASP A 70 -7.08 9.97 26.47
N GLY A 71 -8.17 10.53 26.99
CA GLY A 71 -8.22 11.05 28.36
C GLY A 71 -8.01 9.96 29.43
N ARG A 72 -8.37 8.70 29.13
CA ARG A 72 -8.19 7.57 30.05
C ARG A 72 -6.77 7.00 30.02
N LEU A 73 -6.10 7.05 28.87
CA LEU A 73 -4.73 6.53 28.70
C LEU A 73 -3.66 7.55 29.07
N TYR A 74 -3.89 8.81 28.74
CA TYR A 74 -2.89 9.87 28.91
C TYR A 74 -3.18 10.80 30.08
N GLY A 75 -4.37 10.70 30.69
CA GLY A 75 -4.84 11.65 31.68
C GLY A 75 -5.15 13.00 31.03
N ASP A 76 -6.16 13.70 31.54
CA ASP A 76 -6.56 15.02 31.04
C ASP A 76 -5.61 16.14 31.54
N ASP A 77 -4.31 15.84 31.60
CA ASP A 77 -3.30 16.66 32.25
C ASP A 77 -2.75 17.69 31.26
N ARG A 78 -3.60 18.67 30.92
CA ARG A 78 -3.19 19.98 30.45
C ARG A 78 -4.12 21.06 31.02
N SER A 79 -3.85 21.50 32.23
CA SER A 79 -4.13 22.87 32.70
C SER A 79 -3.17 23.24 33.82
#